data_AF-A0A1J4KTR7-F1
#
_entry.id   AF-A0A1J4KTR7-F1
#
_cell.length_a   1.000
_cell.length_b   1.000
_cell.length_c   1.000
_cell.angle_alpha   90.00
_cell.angle_beta   90.00
_cell.angle_gamma   90.00
#
_symmetry.space_group_name_H-M   'P 1'
#
loop_
_entity.id
_entity.type
_entity.pdbx_description
1 polymer ?
#
loop_
_entity_poly.entity_id
_entity_poly.type
_entity_poly.pdbx_seq_one_letter_code
_entity_poly.pdbx_strand_id
1 'polypeptide(L)'
;MPKNIDFAILSDPDSPDFLDELKKSPQLVKEVNAPRYFETLLSLFAQIPSRPIGKTIMKVLYEALSRDSILEIFASQQFALSLPYSPKYYLDEILDILYLIVTRVPNTITSSLSQKFETLIRHRGKKTLMLIMFYSQHFNSLSDPWPIIDLLFIGSDRFSAFDTASQYVMLLSLLIQSFPEFRANRCQPAWQIISQLLTTEENNEIIRFSYEALAGIESVDKSNKVDYTLATKHLRVSDLQSSVLSLLLLAPIEEKAILNNHQLIINLVKSATKNVKATLILMNLCTTIPEVNEALSSDSSWIKRPLPTFIDTLRLFLVFYKHIKGTDYELPHEFSDMIIQINGIKGEVATNLMAIVLRKIELNQTVFDDLCNSQFFENFIKRGNDDKSFYNYLLMADTIGRFSYTSDLISYCPLIYDAIEKKTEMFAEACQVGINLCRHNQLKKEFKKIGIVYLLHSKLTEELTRKHAKRFLKALDEYEY
;
A
#
# COMPACT_ATOMS: atom_id res chain seq x y z
N MET A 1 52.26 -4.64 -41.47
CA MET A 1 50.86 -5.08 -41.25
C MET A 1 49.95 -4.19 -42.05
N PRO A 2 48.97 -4.72 -42.80
CA PRO A 2 48.05 -3.91 -43.58
C PRO A 2 47.33 -2.91 -42.67
N LYS A 3 47.31 -1.64 -43.06
CA LYS A 3 46.68 -0.54 -42.30
C LYS A 3 45.16 -0.43 -42.58
N ASN A 4 44.64 -1.25 -43.49
CA ASN A 4 43.29 -1.19 -44.03
C ASN A 4 42.72 -2.60 -44.17
N ILE A 5 41.39 -2.69 -44.15
CA ILE A 5 40.60 -3.91 -44.34
C ILE A 5 40.72 -4.40 -45.79
N ASP A 6 40.96 -5.69 -45.97
CA ASP A 6 40.88 -6.34 -47.29
C ASP A 6 39.44 -6.82 -47.57
N PHE A 7 38.67 -5.97 -48.25
CA PHE A 7 37.29 -6.27 -48.60
C PHE A 7 37.15 -7.43 -49.61
N ALA A 8 38.20 -7.74 -50.39
CA ALA A 8 38.14 -8.86 -51.34
C ALA A 8 38.16 -10.19 -50.58
N ILE A 9 39.02 -10.29 -49.56
CA ILE A 9 39.06 -11.43 -48.64
C ILE A 9 37.75 -11.52 -47.84
N LEU A 10 37.26 -10.40 -47.26
CA LEU A 10 36.01 -10.41 -46.47
C LEU A 10 34.74 -10.73 -47.28
N SER A 11 34.77 -10.60 -48.61
CA SER A 11 33.61 -10.93 -49.45
C SER A 11 33.57 -12.41 -49.84
N ASP A 12 34.62 -13.17 -49.56
CA ASP A 12 34.77 -14.58 -49.95
C ASP A 12 34.95 -15.47 -48.72
N PRO A 13 33.86 -16.10 -48.21
CA PRO A 13 33.91 -17.00 -47.06
C PRO A 13 34.80 -18.24 -47.26
N ASP A 14 35.09 -18.61 -48.52
CA ASP A 14 35.89 -19.78 -48.87
C ASP A 14 37.40 -19.46 -48.94
N SER A 15 37.77 -18.17 -48.85
CA SER A 15 39.16 -17.74 -48.80
C SER A 15 39.86 -18.31 -47.54
N PRO A 16 41.08 -18.87 -47.67
CA PRO A 16 41.82 -19.43 -46.53
C PRO A 16 42.12 -18.39 -45.45
N ASP A 17 42.22 -17.12 -45.84
CA ASP A 17 42.54 -16.00 -44.94
C ASP A 17 41.28 -15.31 -44.39
N PHE A 18 40.08 -15.75 -44.78
CA PHE A 18 38.81 -15.10 -44.41
C PHE A 18 38.65 -14.93 -42.91
N LEU A 19 38.83 -16.00 -42.13
CA LEU A 19 38.63 -15.96 -40.67
C LEU A 19 39.64 -15.07 -39.97
N ASP A 20 40.86 -14.99 -40.48
CA ASP A 20 41.93 -14.19 -39.90
C ASP A 20 41.71 -12.70 -40.18
N GLU A 21 41.25 -12.37 -41.40
CA GLU A 21 40.88 -10.99 -41.75
C GLU A 21 39.62 -10.57 -40.98
N LEU A 22 38.59 -11.43 -40.91
CA LEU A 22 37.35 -11.17 -40.19
C LEU A 22 37.57 -10.87 -38.70
N LYS A 23 38.50 -11.58 -38.03
CA LYS A 23 38.79 -11.33 -36.61
C LYS A 23 39.57 -10.04 -36.36
N LYS A 24 40.38 -9.59 -37.32
CA LYS A 24 41.16 -8.34 -37.22
C LYS A 24 40.33 -7.11 -37.61
N SER A 25 39.33 -7.30 -38.47
CA SER A 25 38.60 -6.21 -39.09
C SER A 25 37.94 -5.23 -38.13
N PRO A 26 37.37 -5.60 -36.95
CA PRO A 26 36.74 -4.63 -36.04
C PRO A 26 37.66 -3.47 -35.63
N GLN A 27 38.96 -3.76 -35.46
CA GLN A 27 39.97 -2.77 -35.04
C GLN A 27 40.38 -1.84 -36.20
N LEU A 28 40.14 -2.28 -37.44
CA LEU A 28 40.54 -1.59 -38.65
C LEU A 28 39.40 -0.76 -39.28
N VAL A 29 38.16 -0.93 -38.81
CA VAL A 29 37.00 -0.14 -39.26
C VAL A 29 37.15 1.32 -38.84
N LYS A 30 36.88 2.22 -39.78
CA LYS A 30 36.85 3.68 -39.62
C LYS A 30 35.53 4.20 -40.18
N GLU A 31 35.15 5.41 -39.79
CA GLU A 31 33.88 6.01 -40.23
C GLU A 31 33.72 6.02 -41.76
N VAL A 32 34.79 6.34 -42.49
CA VAL A 32 34.79 6.40 -43.96
C VAL A 32 34.53 5.04 -44.63
N ASN A 33 34.94 3.93 -44.01
CA ASN A 33 34.78 2.59 -44.60
C ASN A 33 33.71 1.73 -43.92
N ALA A 34 33.07 2.24 -42.87
CA ALA A 34 32.05 1.52 -42.11
C ALA A 34 30.84 1.08 -42.97
N PRO A 35 30.27 1.90 -43.87
CA PRO A 35 29.15 1.47 -44.72
C PRO A 35 29.49 0.24 -45.56
N ARG A 36 30.60 0.31 -46.32
CA ARG A 36 31.09 -0.81 -47.15
C ARG A 36 31.38 -2.04 -46.30
N TYR A 37 31.92 -1.86 -45.09
CA TYR A 37 32.17 -2.95 -44.15
C TYR A 37 30.90 -3.70 -43.76
N PHE A 38 29.85 -2.97 -43.38
CA PHE A 38 28.58 -3.59 -43.01
C PHE A 38 27.89 -4.22 -44.21
N GLU A 39 27.86 -3.56 -45.38
CA GLU A 39 27.33 -4.14 -46.62
C GLU A 39 28.01 -5.47 -46.96
N THR A 40 29.35 -5.49 -46.90
CA THR A 40 30.13 -6.69 -47.20
C THR A 40 29.76 -7.82 -46.26
N LEU A 41 29.84 -7.61 -44.94
CA LEU A 41 29.59 -8.66 -43.97
C LEU A 41 28.14 -9.14 -43.94
N LEU A 42 27.17 -8.22 -44.09
CA LEU A 42 25.75 -8.56 -44.06
C LEU A 42 25.30 -9.27 -45.33
N SER A 43 25.92 -8.97 -46.48
CA SER A 43 25.64 -9.66 -47.74
C SER A 43 25.96 -11.15 -47.68
N LEU A 44 26.91 -11.58 -46.85
CA LEU A 44 27.26 -12.98 -46.67
C LEU A 44 26.09 -13.81 -46.12
N PHE A 45 25.18 -13.19 -45.36
CA PHE A 45 23.98 -13.89 -44.86
C PHE A 45 22.95 -14.22 -45.95
N ALA A 46 23.05 -13.63 -47.14
CA ALA A 46 22.21 -14.01 -48.28
C ALA A 46 22.49 -15.45 -48.76
N GLN A 47 23.73 -15.92 -48.62
CA GLN A 47 24.14 -17.28 -48.97
C GLN A 47 24.02 -18.27 -47.78
N ILE A 48 23.58 -17.79 -46.62
CA ILE A 48 23.46 -18.54 -45.35
C ILE A 48 24.79 -19.23 -45.00
N PRO A 49 25.74 -18.51 -44.36
CA PRO A 49 27.02 -19.09 -44.01
C PRO A 49 26.84 -20.23 -42.99
N SER A 50 27.85 -21.09 -42.89
CA SER A 50 27.88 -22.12 -41.85
C SER A 50 27.71 -21.47 -40.46
N ARG A 51 27.02 -22.17 -39.55
CA ARG A 51 26.68 -21.63 -38.22
C ARG A 51 27.90 -21.07 -37.45
N PRO A 52 29.09 -21.71 -37.44
CA PRO A 52 30.27 -21.15 -36.79
C PRO A 52 30.76 -19.84 -37.44
N ILE A 53 30.75 -19.78 -38.77
CA ILE A 53 31.17 -18.60 -39.52
C ILE A 53 30.20 -17.44 -39.26
N GLY A 54 28.89 -17.66 -39.41
CA GLY A 54 27.91 -16.61 -39.17
C GLY A 54 27.93 -16.09 -37.72
N LYS A 55 28.13 -16.96 -36.72
CA LYS A 55 28.33 -16.51 -35.33
C LYS A 55 29.58 -15.66 -35.16
N THR A 56 30.65 -16.00 -35.87
CA THR A 56 31.89 -15.20 -35.86
C THR A 56 31.66 -13.83 -36.49
N ILE A 57 30.94 -13.77 -37.61
CA ILE A 57 30.53 -12.50 -38.25
C ILE A 57 29.72 -11.64 -37.27
N MET A 58 28.70 -12.22 -36.61
CA MET A 58 27.88 -11.49 -35.63
C MET A 58 28.69 -10.95 -34.46
N LYS A 59 29.65 -11.74 -33.95
CA LYS A 59 30.55 -11.31 -32.87
C LYS A 59 31.44 -10.14 -33.30
N VAL A 60 32.00 -10.23 -34.50
CA VAL A 60 32.86 -9.20 -35.11
C VAL A 60 32.08 -7.91 -35.39
N LEU A 61 30.81 -8.03 -35.82
CA LEU A 61 29.90 -6.89 -35.91
C LEU A 61 29.70 -6.25 -34.54
N TYR A 62 29.36 -7.02 -33.50
CA TYR A 62 29.18 -6.51 -32.14
C TYR A 62 30.44 -5.78 -31.61
N GLU A 63 31.63 -6.35 -31.83
CA GLU A 63 32.90 -5.73 -31.45
C GLU A 63 33.13 -4.39 -32.17
N ALA A 64 32.85 -4.31 -33.48
CA ALA A 64 32.96 -3.08 -34.25
C ALA A 64 31.96 -2.01 -33.76
N LEU A 65 30.72 -2.43 -33.48
CA LEU A 65 29.63 -1.59 -33.00
C LEU A 65 29.78 -1.15 -31.53
N SER A 66 30.76 -1.69 -30.81
CA SER A 66 31.06 -1.23 -29.45
C SER A 66 31.66 0.19 -29.44
N ARG A 67 32.06 0.73 -30.59
CA ARG A 67 32.53 2.11 -30.79
C ARG A 67 31.40 3.01 -31.27
N ASP A 68 31.15 4.11 -30.56
CA ASP A 68 29.95 4.94 -30.77
C ASP A 68 29.86 5.54 -32.17
N SER A 69 30.95 6.07 -32.74
CA SER A 69 30.90 6.64 -34.10
C SER A 69 30.63 5.60 -35.19
N ILE A 70 31.00 4.34 -34.96
CA ILE A 70 30.72 3.24 -35.87
C ILE A 70 29.27 2.75 -35.71
N LEU A 71 28.78 2.72 -34.47
CA LEU A 71 27.38 2.40 -34.15
C LEU A 71 26.41 3.41 -34.75
N GLU A 72 26.71 4.70 -34.66
CA GLU A 72 25.88 5.77 -35.26
C GLU A 72 25.72 5.58 -36.77
N ILE A 73 26.81 5.25 -37.48
CA ILE A 73 26.76 4.95 -38.92
C ILE A 73 25.91 3.71 -39.18
N PHE A 74 26.12 2.64 -38.40
CA PHE A 74 25.36 1.40 -38.54
C PHE A 74 23.85 1.63 -38.41
N ALA A 75 23.47 2.39 -37.38
CA ALA A 75 22.08 2.58 -37.01
C ALA A 75 21.39 3.62 -37.90
N SER A 76 22.05 4.75 -38.21
CA SER A 76 21.51 5.78 -39.11
C SER A 76 21.27 5.26 -40.53
N GLN A 77 22.13 4.38 -41.04
CA GLN A 77 21.97 3.74 -42.35
C GLN A 77 21.10 2.47 -42.32
N GLN A 78 20.44 2.17 -41.19
CA GLN A 78 19.47 1.07 -41.05
C GLN A 78 20.03 -0.33 -41.39
N PHE A 79 21.34 -0.54 -41.23
CA PHE A 79 21.96 -1.85 -41.49
C PHE A 79 21.40 -2.97 -40.59
N ALA A 80 20.84 -2.62 -39.43
CA ALA A 80 20.12 -3.54 -38.56
C ALA A 80 19.01 -4.32 -39.30
N LEU A 81 18.36 -3.73 -40.31
CA LEU A 81 17.31 -4.41 -41.10
C LEU A 81 17.82 -5.62 -41.88
N SER A 82 19.11 -5.66 -42.20
CA SER A 82 19.76 -6.72 -42.97
C SER A 82 20.33 -7.85 -42.10
N LEU A 83 20.15 -7.78 -40.78
CA LEU A 83 20.53 -8.87 -39.89
C LEU A 83 19.70 -10.15 -40.17
N PRO A 84 20.25 -11.35 -39.91
CA PRO A 84 19.59 -12.61 -40.24
C PRO A 84 18.50 -12.99 -39.21
N TYR A 85 17.34 -12.32 -39.26
CA TYR A 85 16.23 -12.56 -38.32
C TYR A 85 15.52 -13.92 -38.50
N SER A 86 15.66 -14.58 -39.66
CA SER A 86 14.97 -15.85 -39.92
C SER A 86 15.59 -17.05 -39.18
N PRO A 87 16.92 -17.26 -39.15
CA PRO A 87 17.50 -18.39 -38.44
C PRO A 87 17.52 -18.19 -36.92
N LYS A 88 16.78 -19.04 -36.19
CA LYS A 88 16.59 -18.95 -34.72
C LYS A 88 17.88 -18.94 -33.90
N TYR A 89 18.97 -19.47 -34.45
CA TYR A 89 20.25 -19.61 -33.75
C TYR A 89 21.16 -18.38 -33.80
N TYR A 90 20.74 -17.30 -34.51
CA TYR A 90 21.38 -15.98 -34.49
C TYR A 90 20.63 -14.95 -33.63
N LEU A 91 19.43 -15.29 -33.14
CA LEU A 91 18.57 -14.30 -32.48
C LEU A 91 19.19 -13.72 -31.21
N ASP A 92 19.97 -14.51 -30.48
CA ASP A 92 20.65 -14.03 -29.28
C ASP A 92 21.71 -12.98 -29.62
N GLU A 93 22.53 -13.23 -30.65
CA GLU A 93 23.54 -12.28 -31.11
C GLU A 93 22.91 -11.02 -31.75
N ILE A 94 21.76 -11.16 -32.42
CA ILE A 94 20.99 -10.02 -32.92
C ILE A 94 20.50 -9.15 -31.76
N LEU A 95 19.99 -9.77 -30.69
CA LEU A 95 19.53 -9.03 -29.50
C LEU A 95 20.68 -8.28 -28.82
N ASP A 96 21.89 -8.84 -28.82
CA ASP A 96 23.08 -8.17 -28.28
C ASP A 96 23.45 -6.92 -29.11
N ILE A 97 23.35 -6.98 -30.44
CA ILE A 97 23.53 -5.82 -31.31
C ILE A 97 22.41 -4.78 -31.08
N LEU A 98 21.15 -5.22 -31.03
CA LEU A 98 20.01 -4.34 -30.80
C LEU A 98 20.07 -3.67 -29.42
N TYR A 99 20.64 -4.33 -28.42
CA TYR A 99 20.90 -3.74 -27.11
C TYR A 99 21.80 -2.50 -27.21
N LEU A 100 22.87 -2.55 -28.02
CA LEU A 100 23.74 -1.39 -28.24
C LEU A 100 22.97 -0.23 -28.88
N ILE A 101 22.13 -0.52 -29.87
CA ILE A 101 21.30 0.50 -30.54
C ILE A 101 20.32 1.13 -29.55
N VAL A 102 19.57 0.30 -28.83
CA VAL A 102 18.55 0.73 -27.85
C VAL A 102 19.14 1.57 -26.72
N THR A 103 20.34 1.25 -26.27
CA THR A 103 20.94 1.94 -25.10
C THR A 103 21.77 3.17 -25.45
N ARG A 104 22.30 3.26 -26.68
CA ARG A 104 23.23 4.34 -27.06
C ARG A 104 22.69 5.28 -28.14
N VAL A 105 21.93 4.77 -29.10
CA VAL A 105 21.40 5.55 -30.22
C VAL A 105 19.91 5.26 -30.48
N PRO A 106 19.03 5.29 -29.46
CA PRO A 106 17.64 4.80 -29.61
C PRO A 106 16.80 5.60 -30.61
N ASN A 107 17.14 6.86 -30.88
CA ASN A 107 16.45 7.71 -31.87
C ASN A 107 16.57 7.21 -33.33
N THR A 108 17.48 6.27 -33.62
CA THR A 108 17.63 5.72 -34.97
C THR A 108 16.68 4.56 -35.25
N ILE A 109 15.91 4.11 -34.25
CA ILE A 109 14.99 2.99 -34.42
C ILE A 109 13.77 3.45 -35.23
N THR A 110 13.52 2.78 -36.35
CA THR A 110 12.41 3.05 -37.26
C THR A 110 11.29 2.03 -37.10
N SER A 111 10.10 2.35 -37.61
CA SER A 111 8.98 1.41 -37.69
C SER A 111 9.31 0.15 -38.51
N SER A 112 10.19 0.25 -39.51
CA SER A 112 10.65 -0.92 -40.26
C SER A 112 11.50 -1.85 -39.40
N LEU A 113 12.33 -1.29 -38.52
CA LEU A 113 13.14 -2.10 -37.60
C LEU A 113 12.27 -2.73 -36.50
N SER A 114 11.26 -2.01 -36.00
CA SER A 114 10.35 -2.56 -34.99
C SER A 114 9.56 -3.77 -35.48
N GLN A 115 9.18 -3.82 -36.76
CA GLN A 115 8.54 -5.01 -37.35
C GLN A 115 9.40 -6.28 -37.23
N LYS A 116 10.74 -6.14 -37.23
CA LYS A 116 11.64 -7.29 -37.03
C LYS A 116 11.58 -7.86 -35.61
N PHE A 117 11.13 -7.07 -34.63
CA PHE A 117 10.98 -7.54 -33.26
C PHE A 117 9.88 -8.58 -33.12
N GLU A 118 8.87 -8.66 -33.98
CA GLU A 118 7.82 -9.69 -33.88
C GLU A 118 8.40 -11.11 -33.84
N THR A 119 9.40 -11.38 -34.67
CA THR A 119 10.11 -12.67 -34.68
C THR A 119 10.91 -12.88 -33.39
N LEU A 120 11.52 -11.82 -32.87
CA LEU A 120 12.28 -11.85 -31.61
C LEU A 120 11.36 -12.10 -30.41
N ILE A 121 10.21 -11.43 -30.34
CA ILE A 121 9.20 -11.61 -29.29
C ILE A 121 8.78 -13.08 -29.26
N ARG A 122 8.39 -13.63 -30.41
CA ARG A 122 7.92 -15.02 -30.51
C ARG A 122 8.93 -16.05 -29.99
N HIS A 123 10.23 -15.84 -30.24
CA HIS A 123 11.28 -16.84 -29.96
C HIS A 123 12.19 -16.53 -28.78
N ARG A 124 12.25 -15.27 -28.34
CA ARG A 124 13.13 -14.72 -27.31
C ARG A 124 12.43 -13.67 -26.44
N GLY A 125 11.13 -13.87 -26.19
CA GLY A 125 10.26 -12.96 -25.44
C GLY A 125 10.90 -12.31 -24.21
N LYS A 126 11.51 -13.09 -23.31
CA LYS A 126 12.17 -12.54 -22.11
C LYS A 126 13.27 -11.51 -22.41
N LYS A 127 14.20 -11.83 -23.32
CA LYS A 127 15.28 -10.88 -23.70
C LYS A 127 14.71 -9.68 -24.45
N THR A 128 13.72 -9.90 -25.31
CA THR A 128 13.07 -8.81 -26.04
C THR A 128 12.32 -7.87 -25.10
N LEU A 129 11.63 -8.39 -24.07
CA LEU A 129 10.99 -7.59 -23.04
C LEU A 129 12.00 -6.72 -22.28
N MET A 130 13.17 -7.28 -21.94
CA MET A 130 14.25 -6.49 -21.33
C MET A 130 14.76 -5.39 -22.25
N LEU A 131 14.90 -5.64 -23.57
CA LEU A 131 15.25 -4.59 -24.52
C LEU A 131 14.20 -3.48 -24.57
N ILE A 132 12.91 -3.82 -24.61
CA ILE A 132 11.84 -2.82 -24.59
C ILE A 132 11.89 -2.03 -23.28
N MET A 133 12.17 -2.68 -22.15
CA MET A 133 12.36 -2.01 -20.87
C MET A 133 13.51 -0.99 -20.94
N PHE A 134 14.68 -1.35 -21.48
CA PHE A 134 15.79 -0.40 -21.66
C PHE A 134 15.41 0.75 -22.60
N TYR A 135 14.75 0.46 -23.72
CA TYR A 135 14.27 1.50 -24.65
C TYR A 135 13.33 2.48 -23.96
N SER A 136 12.44 1.97 -23.10
CA SER A 136 11.46 2.79 -22.41
C SER A 136 12.06 3.76 -21.38
N GLN A 137 13.30 3.54 -20.92
CA GLN A 137 14.00 4.50 -20.06
C GLN A 137 14.26 5.83 -20.79
N HIS A 138 14.27 5.80 -22.13
CA HIS A 138 14.47 6.97 -22.97
C HIS A 138 13.15 7.63 -23.41
N PHE A 139 11.97 7.16 -22.97
CA PHE A 139 10.66 7.55 -23.52
C PHE A 139 10.50 9.05 -23.81
N ASN A 140 10.75 9.92 -22.83
CA ASN A 140 10.58 11.38 -22.98
C ASN A 140 11.67 12.07 -23.85
N SER A 141 12.77 11.38 -24.14
CA SER A 141 13.89 11.91 -24.94
C SER A 141 13.86 11.47 -26.40
N LEU A 142 12.93 10.58 -26.75
CA LEU A 142 12.80 10.04 -28.10
C LEU A 142 11.95 10.95 -28.96
N SER A 143 12.29 11.05 -30.25
CA SER A 143 11.45 11.73 -31.24
C SER A 143 10.13 10.98 -31.47
N ASP A 144 10.18 9.65 -31.49
CA ASP A 144 9.02 8.77 -31.61
C ASP A 144 9.24 7.48 -30.78
N PRO A 145 8.65 7.37 -29.57
CA PRO A 145 8.81 6.18 -28.73
C PRO A 145 7.91 5.01 -29.19
N TRP A 146 6.87 5.26 -29.97
CA TRP A 146 5.80 4.29 -30.21
C TRP A 146 6.19 3.02 -30.96
N PRO A 147 7.10 3.04 -31.97
CA PRO A 147 7.42 1.85 -32.76
C PRO A 147 7.84 0.63 -31.94
N ILE A 148 8.57 0.82 -30.84
CA ILE A 148 9.00 -0.26 -29.96
C ILE A 148 8.04 -0.43 -28.79
N ILE A 149 7.49 0.65 -28.26
CA ILE A 149 6.60 0.61 -27.11
C ILE A 149 5.29 -0.12 -27.43
N ASP A 150 4.72 0.07 -28.62
CA ASP A 150 3.48 -0.61 -29.02
C ASP A 150 3.65 -2.12 -29.23
N LEU A 151 4.89 -2.60 -29.34
CA LEU A 151 5.18 -4.03 -29.34
C LEU A 151 4.78 -4.71 -28.02
N LEU A 152 4.70 -3.97 -26.92
CA LEU A 152 4.17 -4.49 -25.65
C LEU A 152 2.73 -4.98 -25.81
N PHE A 153 1.93 -4.38 -26.69
CA PHE A 153 0.54 -4.75 -26.92
C PHE A 153 0.41 -5.78 -28.04
N ILE A 154 1.17 -5.63 -29.12
CA ILE A 154 1.22 -6.59 -30.24
C ILE A 154 1.72 -7.96 -29.75
N GLY A 155 2.73 -7.97 -28.88
CA GLY A 155 3.33 -9.17 -28.30
C GLY A 155 2.66 -9.68 -27.02
N SER A 156 1.49 -9.15 -26.65
CA SER A 156 0.85 -9.39 -25.35
C SER A 156 0.71 -10.88 -25.03
N ASP A 157 0.20 -11.70 -25.95
CA ASP A 157 0.06 -13.15 -25.75
C ASP A 157 1.36 -13.83 -25.31
N ARG A 158 2.50 -13.44 -25.92
CA ARG A 158 3.79 -14.04 -25.57
C ARG A 158 4.32 -13.47 -24.26
N PHE A 159 4.16 -12.19 -24.01
CA PHE A 159 4.65 -11.58 -22.77
C PHE A 159 3.81 -11.98 -21.55
N SER A 160 2.54 -12.32 -21.75
CA SER A 160 1.62 -12.91 -20.77
C SER A 160 1.96 -14.35 -20.38
N ALA A 161 2.93 -15.00 -21.05
CA ALA A 161 3.33 -16.35 -20.67
C ALA A 161 4.08 -16.38 -19.33
N PHE A 162 4.05 -17.55 -18.68
CA PHE A 162 4.58 -17.79 -17.33
C PHE A 162 6.00 -17.24 -17.07
N ASP A 163 6.92 -17.32 -18.05
CA ASP A 163 8.32 -16.91 -17.89
C ASP A 163 8.55 -15.39 -17.95
N THR A 164 7.55 -14.62 -18.38
CA THR A 164 7.66 -13.16 -18.62
C THR A 164 6.55 -12.34 -17.98
N ALA A 165 5.40 -12.93 -17.66
CA ALA A 165 4.19 -12.22 -17.24
C ALA A 165 4.43 -11.23 -16.09
N SER A 166 5.12 -11.66 -15.03
CA SER A 166 5.42 -10.81 -13.87
C SER A 166 6.23 -9.56 -14.25
N GLN A 167 7.26 -9.70 -15.08
CA GLN A 167 8.07 -8.56 -15.52
C GLN A 167 7.28 -7.65 -16.47
N TYR A 168 6.41 -8.25 -17.28
CA TYR A 168 5.61 -7.56 -18.26
C TYR A 168 4.56 -6.65 -17.61
N VAL A 169 3.76 -7.17 -16.67
CA VAL A 169 2.75 -6.37 -15.97
C VAL A 169 3.37 -5.23 -15.15
N MET A 170 4.53 -5.48 -14.55
CA MET A 170 5.27 -4.46 -13.80
C MET A 170 5.82 -3.37 -14.72
N LEU A 171 6.31 -3.73 -15.92
CA LEU A 171 6.74 -2.76 -16.91
C LEU A 171 5.56 -1.88 -17.36
N LEU A 172 4.41 -2.47 -17.70
CA LEU A 172 3.22 -1.70 -18.09
C LEU A 172 2.80 -0.69 -17.01
N SER A 173 2.76 -1.14 -15.75
CA SER A 173 2.44 -0.27 -14.61
C SER A 173 3.47 0.84 -14.43
N LEU A 174 4.76 0.54 -14.55
CA LEU A 174 5.83 1.52 -14.45
C LEU A 174 5.71 2.62 -15.52
N LEU A 175 5.41 2.24 -16.77
CA LEU A 175 5.25 3.20 -17.87
C LEU A 175 4.06 4.13 -17.63
N ILE A 176 2.94 3.61 -17.14
CA ILE A 176 1.76 4.41 -16.80
C ILE A 176 2.03 5.38 -15.66
N GLN A 177 2.76 4.93 -14.63
CA GLN A 177 3.12 5.77 -13.50
C GLN A 177 4.10 6.87 -13.89
N SER A 178 5.08 6.55 -14.75
CA SER A 178 6.21 7.42 -15.06
C SER A 178 5.94 8.43 -16.19
N PHE A 179 5.13 8.05 -17.19
CA PHE A 179 5.00 8.82 -18.44
C PHE A 179 3.54 9.22 -18.70
N PRO A 180 3.18 10.52 -18.53
CA PRO A 180 1.81 11.00 -18.74
C PRO A 180 1.27 10.74 -20.15
N GLU A 181 2.11 10.86 -21.18
CA GLU A 181 1.71 10.59 -22.56
C GLU A 181 1.40 9.10 -22.80
N PHE A 182 2.22 8.20 -22.22
CA PHE A 182 1.92 6.76 -22.24
C PHE A 182 0.61 6.46 -21.53
N ARG A 183 0.40 7.04 -20.33
CA ARG A 183 -0.84 6.89 -19.57
C ARG A 183 -2.05 7.30 -20.39
N ALA A 184 -2.03 8.49 -21.00
CA ALA A 184 -3.16 9.02 -21.77
C ALA A 184 -3.56 8.10 -22.93
N ASN A 185 -2.60 7.40 -23.56
CA ASN A 185 -2.83 6.63 -24.76
C ASN A 185 -2.97 5.12 -24.53
N ARG A 186 -2.45 4.58 -23.42
CA ARG A 186 -2.26 3.14 -23.21
C ARG A 186 -2.67 2.62 -21.83
N CYS A 187 -3.19 3.47 -20.94
CA CYS A 187 -3.67 3.05 -19.62
C CYS A 187 -4.76 1.97 -19.71
N GLN A 188 -5.82 2.22 -20.48
CA GLN A 188 -6.95 1.28 -20.60
C GLN A 188 -6.55 -0.07 -21.24
N PRO A 189 -5.82 -0.14 -22.37
CA PRO A 189 -5.34 -1.41 -22.92
C PRO A 189 -4.47 -2.20 -21.93
N ALA A 190 -3.56 -1.52 -21.22
CA ALA A 190 -2.71 -2.17 -20.22
C ALA A 190 -3.54 -2.72 -19.04
N TRP A 191 -4.52 -1.94 -18.56
CA TRP A 191 -5.44 -2.39 -17.51
C TRP A 191 -6.19 -3.66 -17.91
N GLN A 192 -6.67 -3.72 -19.15
CA GLN A 192 -7.38 -4.89 -19.68
C GLN A 192 -6.49 -6.14 -19.71
N ILE A 193 -5.25 -6.00 -20.18
CA ILE A 193 -4.27 -7.11 -20.23
C ILE A 193 -3.98 -7.64 -18.81
N ILE A 194 -3.69 -6.73 -17.86
CA ILE A 194 -3.37 -7.12 -16.49
C ILE A 194 -4.59 -7.76 -15.80
N SER A 195 -5.79 -7.23 -16.04
CA SER A 195 -7.05 -7.78 -15.52
C SER A 195 -7.36 -9.16 -16.10
N GLN A 196 -7.04 -9.39 -17.38
CA GLN A 196 -7.18 -10.70 -18.00
C GLN A 196 -6.27 -11.74 -17.32
N LEU A 197 -5.01 -11.38 -17.02
CA LEU A 197 -4.09 -12.26 -16.31
C LEU A 197 -4.59 -12.62 -14.91
N LEU A 198 -5.30 -11.74 -14.21
CA LEU A 198 -5.96 -12.10 -12.94
C LEU A 198 -7.01 -13.20 -13.11
N THR A 199 -7.63 -13.29 -14.29
CA THR A 199 -8.73 -14.23 -14.56
C THR A 199 -8.24 -15.56 -15.10
N THR A 200 -7.22 -15.53 -15.96
CA THR A 200 -6.74 -16.71 -16.71
C THR A 200 -5.61 -17.46 -16.04
N GLU A 201 -4.80 -16.79 -15.21
CA GLU A 201 -3.65 -17.42 -14.57
C GLU A 201 -4.03 -18.14 -13.28
N GLU A 202 -3.33 -19.25 -13.01
CA GLU A 202 -3.43 -19.99 -11.75
C GLU A 202 -2.22 -19.76 -10.84
N ASN A 203 -1.15 -19.16 -11.38
CA ASN A 203 0.06 -18.94 -10.60
C ASN A 203 -0.09 -17.72 -9.68
N ASN A 204 -0.02 -17.97 -8.37
CA ASN A 204 -0.14 -16.92 -7.35
C ASN A 204 0.89 -15.79 -7.49
N GLU A 205 2.11 -16.07 -7.96
CA GLU A 205 3.13 -15.03 -8.14
C GLU A 205 2.73 -14.06 -9.25
N ILE A 206 2.26 -14.58 -10.39
CA ILE A 206 1.78 -13.73 -11.49
C ILE A 206 0.56 -12.92 -11.05
N ILE A 207 -0.42 -13.56 -10.40
CA ILE A 207 -1.60 -12.87 -9.86
C ILE A 207 -1.19 -11.76 -8.86
N ARG A 208 -0.21 -12.04 -7.99
CA ARG A 208 0.32 -11.07 -7.03
C ARG A 208 0.90 -9.84 -7.72
N PHE A 209 1.78 -10.05 -8.71
CA PHE A 209 2.35 -8.95 -9.50
C PHE A 209 1.31 -8.20 -10.32
N SER A 210 0.28 -8.87 -10.83
CA SER A 210 -0.84 -8.22 -11.52
C SER A 210 -1.62 -7.30 -10.58
N TYR A 211 -1.91 -7.72 -9.34
CA TYR A 211 -2.54 -6.82 -8.35
C TYR A 211 -1.64 -5.65 -7.96
N GLU A 212 -0.34 -5.88 -7.78
CA GLU A 212 0.62 -4.81 -7.50
C GLU A 212 0.69 -3.81 -8.66
N ALA A 213 0.69 -4.30 -9.90
CA ALA A 213 0.68 -3.48 -11.10
C ALA A 213 -0.60 -2.64 -11.22
N LEU A 214 -1.78 -3.23 -11.01
CA LEU A 214 -3.06 -2.51 -11.00
C LEU A 214 -3.12 -1.47 -9.89
N ALA A 215 -2.65 -1.78 -8.68
CA ALA A 215 -2.57 -0.81 -7.59
C ALA A 215 -1.69 0.39 -7.96
N GLY A 216 -0.55 0.13 -8.62
CA GLY A 216 0.32 1.16 -9.17
C GLY A 216 -0.39 2.05 -10.21
N ILE A 217 -1.18 1.46 -11.11
CA ILE A 217 -1.97 2.20 -12.10
C ILE A 217 -3.06 3.04 -11.43
N GLU A 218 -3.82 2.45 -10.51
CA GLU A 218 -4.92 3.10 -9.78
C GLU A 218 -4.45 4.33 -8.97
N SER A 219 -3.19 4.33 -8.53
CA SER A 219 -2.59 5.46 -7.81
C SER A 219 -2.50 6.74 -8.65
N VAL A 220 -2.47 6.61 -9.98
CA VAL A 220 -2.30 7.72 -10.92
C VAL A 220 -3.47 7.91 -11.89
N ASP A 221 -4.33 6.90 -12.04
CA ASP A 221 -5.50 6.90 -12.91
C ASP A 221 -6.63 6.06 -12.31
N LYS A 222 -7.74 6.73 -11.94
CA LYS A 222 -8.91 6.13 -11.28
C LYS A 222 -10.08 5.88 -12.25
N SER A 223 -9.83 5.90 -13.55
CA SER A 223 -10.89 5.73 -14.56
C SER A 223 -11.31 4.28 -14.76
N ASN A 224 -10.49 3.33 -14.31
CA ASN A 224 -10.71 1.92 -14.55
C ASN A 224 -11.62 1.28 -13.48
N LYS A 225 -12.31 0.22 -13.87
CA LYS A 225 -13.21 -0.53 -12.98
C LYS A 225 -12.53 -1.78 -12.46
N VAL A 226 -12.50 -1.92 -11.14
CA VAL A 226 -12.00 -3.11 -10.45
C VAL A 226 -13.09 -4.19 -10.40
N ASP A 227 -12.70 -5.44 -10.70
CA ASP A 227 -13.56 -6.60 -10.47
C ASP A 227 -13.51 -7.02 -8.99
N TYR A 228 -14.47 -6.53 -8.21
CA TYR A 228 -14.58 -6.82 -6.79
C TYR A 228 -14.97 -8.28 -6.48
N THR A 229 -15.62 -8.97 -7.42
CA THR A 229 -15.97 -10.40 -7.27
C THR A 229 -14.70 -11.25 -7.30
N LEU A 230 -13.84 -11.00 -8.29
CA LEU A 230 -12.56 -11.67 -8.41
C LEU A 230 -11.62 -11.30 -7.25
N ALA A 231 -11.54 -10.02 -6.90
CA ALA A 231 -10.77 -9.56 -5.73
C ALA A 231 -11.22 -10.27 -4.44
N THR A 232 -12.53 -10.47 -4.24
CA THR A 232 -13.05 -11.18 -3.07
C THR A 232 -12.65 -12.64 -3.03
N LYS A 233 -12.62 -13.32 -4.19
CA LYS A 233 -12.12 -14.69 -4.31
C LYS A 233 -10.64 -14.75 -3.93
N HIS A 234 -9.81 -13.87 -4.51
CA HIS A 234 -8.36 -13.86 -4.25
C HIS A 234 -7.98 -13.38 -2.85
N LEU A 235 -8.81 -12.56 -2.21
CA LEU A 235 -8.62 -12.15 -0.81
C LEU A 235 -8.67 -13.34 0.18
N ARG A 236 -9.24 -14.48 -0.23
CA ARG A 236 -9.22 -15.72 0.57
C ARG A 236 -7.88 -16.46 0.49
N VAL A 237 -7.04 -16.14 -0.49
CA VAL A 237 -5.73 -16.77 -0.70
C VAL A 237 -4.68 -15.97 0.07
N SER A 238 -4.09 -16.58 1.11
CA SER A 238 -3.14 -15.93 2.03
C SER A 238 -2.02 -15.17 1.30
N ASP A 239 -1.42 -15.78 0.28
CA ASP A 239 -0.29 -15.21 -0.46
C ASP A 239 -0.66 -13.97 -1.29
N LEU A 240 -1.94 -13.84 -1.67
CA LEU A 240 -2.45 -12.76 -2.49
C LEU A 240 -3.03 -11.60 -1.67
N GLN A 241 -3.36 -11.85 -0.39
CA GLN A 241 -4.09 -10.89 0.47
C GLN A 241 -3.46 -9.50 0.47
N SER A 242 -2.15 -9.39 0.68
CA SER A 242 -1.48 -8.09 0.78
C SER A 242 -1.61 -7.27 -0.51
N SER A 243 -1.48 -7.92 -1.68
CA SER A 243 -1.52 -7.27 -2.99
C SER A 243 -2.95 -6.92 -3.40
N VAL A 244 -3.93 -7.80 -3.11
CA VAL A 244 -5.36 -7.48 -3.29
C VAL A 244 -5.75 -6.27 -2.44
N LEU A 245 -5.35 -6.25 -1.17
CA LEU A 245 -5.64 -5.14 -0.26
C LEU A 245 -4.95 -3.84 -0.69
N SER A 246 -3.76 -3.89 -1.30
CA SER A 246 -3.13 -2.71 -1.89
C SER A 246 -4.01 -2.06 -2.96
N LEU A 247 -4.60 -2.86 -3.86
CA LEU A 247 -5.51 -2.34 -4.89
C LEU A 247 -6.79 -1.78 -4.26
N LEU A 248 -7.44 -2.53 -3.37
CA LEU A 248 -8.69 -2.13 -2.73
C LEU A 248 -8.57 -0.88 -1.84
N LEU A 249 -7.37 -0.58 -1.34
CA LEU A 249 -7.12 0.64 -0.58
C LEU A 249 -7.10 1.90 -1.47
N LEU A 250 -6.72 1.75 -2.74
CA LEU A 250 -6.61 2.85 -3.70
C LEU A 250 -7.86 3.00 -4.57
N ALA A 251 -8.47 1.87 -4.93
CA ALA A 251 -9.64 1.82 -5.79
C ALA A 251 -10.91 2.27 -5.04
N PRO A 252 -11.76 3.12 -5.66
CA PRO A 252 -13.02 3.53 -5.07
C PRO A 252 -14.03 2.37 -5.10
N ILE A 253 -14.34 1.82 -3.93
CA ILE A 253 -15.37 0.79 -3.79
C ILE A 253 -16.74 1.46 -3.79
N GLU A 254 -17.53 1.21 -4.82
CA GLU A 254 -18.91 1.71 -4.94
C GLU A 254 -19.90 0.88 -4.12
N GLU A 255 -20.98 1.50 -3.67
CA GLU A 255 -22.08 0.85 -2.92
C GLU A 255 -22.62 -0.40 -3.65
N LYS A 256 -22.83 -0.30 -4.96
CA LYS A 256 -23.31 -1.43 -5.79
C LYS A 256 -22.36 -2.64 -5.74
N ALA A 257 -21.05 -2.41 -5.58
CA ALA A 257 -20.09 -3.51 -5.48
C ALA A 257 -20.24 -4.26 -4.15
N ILE A 258 -20.55 -3.54 -3.06
CA ILE A 258 -20.81 -4.13 -1.75
C ILE A 258 -22.13 -4.92 -1.74
N LEU A 259 -23.21 -4.32 -2.26
CA LEU A 259 -24.53 -4.97 -2.35
C LEU A 259 -24.47 -6.30 -3.13
N ASN A 260 -23.67 -6.35 -4.19
CA ASN A 260 -23.51 -7.57 -4.98
C ASN A 260 -22.54 -8.58 -4.33
N ASN A 261 -21.82 -8.20 -3.27
CA ASN A 261 -20.73 -8.97 -2.72
C ASN A 261 -20.54 -8.77 -1.20
N HIS A 262 -21.56 -9.10 -0.42
CA HIS A 262 -21.51 -9.08 1.05
C HIS A 262 -20.33 -9.88 1.63
N GLN A 263 -19.85 -10.89 0.89
CA GLN A 263 -18.72 -11.70 1.27
C GLN A 263 -17.39 -10.91 1.34
N LEU A 264 -17.29 -9.81 0.61
CA LEU A 264 -16.13 -8.91 0.67
C LEU A 264 -15.94 -8.38 2.09
N ILE A 265 -17.00 -7.90 2.75
CA ILE A 265 -16.93 -7.37 4.13
C ILE A 265 -16.44 -8.47 5.09
N ILE A 266 -17.02 -9.67 5.00
CA ILE A 266 -16.61 -10.81 5.85
C ILE A 266 -15.13 -11.15 5.63
N ASN A 267 -14.66 -11.15 4.39
CA ASN A 267 -13.26 -11.45 4.08
C ASN A 267 -12.33 -10.31 4.53
N LEU A 268 -12.76 -9.05 4.45
CA LEU A 268 -12.03 -7.89 4.95
C LEU A 268 -11.89 -7.94 6.48
N VAL A 269 -12.96 -8.23 7.22
CA VAL A 269 -12.93 -8.38 8.68
C VAL A 269 -11.96 -9.50 9.08
N LYS A 270 -12.01 -10.64 8.38
CA LYS A 270 -11.05 -11.74 8.60
C LYS A 270 -9.61 -11.30 8.30
N SER A 271 -9.38 -10.59 7.21
CA SER A 271 -8.05 -10.11 6.81
C SER A 271 -7.50 -9.02 7.75
N ALA A 272 -8.38 -8.20 8.33
CA ALA A 272 -8.04 -7.14 9.27
C ALA A 272 -7.38 -7.65 10.55
N THR A 273 -7.62 -8.92 10.92
CA THR A 273 -6.93 -9.56 12.06
C THR A 273 -5.41 -9.64 11.88
N LYS A 274 -4.92 -9.61 10.64
CA LYS A 274 -3.49 -9.75 10.31
C LYS A 274 -2.92 -8.56 9.54
N ASN A 275 -3.77 -7.78 8.87
CA ASN A 275 -3.33 -6.73 7.95
C ASN A 275 -4.09 -5.42 8.18
N VAL A 276 -3.35 -4.39 8.62
CA VAL A 276 -3.89 -3.05 8.88
C VAL A 276 -4.57 -2.41 7.67
N LYS A 277 -4.17 -2.75 6.43
CA LYS A 277 -4.81 -2.23 5.22
C LYS A 277 -6.28 -2.61 5.16
N ALA A 278 -6.63 -3.83 5.56
CA ALA A 278 -8.03 -4.27 5.58
C ALA A 278 -8.85 -3.47 6.61
N THR A 279 -8.28 -3.13 7.76
CA THR A 279 -8.93 -2.27 8.75
C THR A 279 -9.15 -0.86 8.19
N LEU A 280 -8.16 -0.29 7.50
CA LEU A 280 -8.28 1.03 6.86
C LEU A 280 -9.35 1.04 5.75
N ILE A 281 -9.42 -0.02 4.95
CA ILE A 281 -10.48 -0.18 3.94
C ILE A 281 -11.85 -0.21 4.63
N LEU A 282 -12.02 -1.01 5.68
CA LEU A 282 -13.27 -1.06 6.45
C LEU A 282 -13.65 0.31 7.04
N MET A 283 -12.70 1.05 7.60
CA MET A 283 -12.96 2.41 8.10
C MET A 283 -13.46 3.35 6.99
N ASN A 284 -12.82 3.31 5.82
CA ASN A 284 -13.23 4.13 4.68
C ASN A 284 -14.65 3.74 4.23
N LEU A 285 -14.92 2.44 4.11
CA LEU A 285 -16.22 1.90 3.74
C LEU A 285 -17.34 2.29 4.72
N CYS A 286 -17.10 2.21 6.04
CA CYS A 286 -18.06 2.66 7.06
C CYS A 286 -18.43 4.14 6.93
N THR A 287 -17.51 4.96 6.40
CA THR A 287 -17.73 6.40 6.23
C THR A 287 -18.58 6.70 5.00
N THR A 288 -18.52 5.84 3.96
CA THR A 288 -19.09 6.12 2.65
C THR A 288 -20.32 5.27 2.31
N ILE A 289 -20.48 4.08 2.89
CA ILE A 289 -21.47 3.07 2.48
C ILE A 289 -22.27 2.58 3.72
N PRO A 290 -23.56 2.96 3.85
CA PRO A 290 -24.41 2.56 4.99
C PRO A 290 -24.56 1.05 5.18
N GLU A 291 -24.62 0.28 4.10
CA GLU A 291 -24.80 -1.19 4.09
C GLU A 291 -23.64 -1.90 4.80
N VAL A 292 -22.45 -1.30 4.79
CA VAL A 292 -21.30 -1.81 5.52
C VAL A 292 -21.52 -1.70 7.02
N ASN A 293 -22.12 -0.60 7.47
CA ASN A 293 -22.47 -0.43 8.88
C ASN A 293 -23.59 -1.41 9.28
N GLU A 294 -24.59 -1.64 8.43
CA GLU A 294 -25.63 -2.66 8.68
C GLU A 294 -25.05 -4.08 8.77
N ALA A 295 -24.11 -4.42 7.88
CA ALA A 295 -23.44 -5.71 7.93
C ALA A 295 -22.59 -5.88 9.20
N LEU A 296 -21.90 -4.82 9.65
CA LEU A 296 -21.09 -4.84 10.87
C LEU A 296 -21.91 -4.78 12.16
N SER A 297 -23.10 -4.16 12.14
CA SER A 297 -24.02 -4.16 13.30
C SER A 297 -24.69 -5.51 13.49
N SER A 298 -24.90 -6.26 12.40
CA SER A 298 -25.50 -7.60 12.42
C SER A 298 -24.60 -8.66 13.06
N ASP A 299 -23.28 -8.45 13.08
CA ASP A 299 -22.30 -9.34 13.72
C ASP A 299 -21.31 -8.53 14.55
N SER A 300 -21.52 -8.41 15.87
CA SER A 300 -20.62 -7.71 16.79
C SER A 300 -19.33 -8.47 17.11
N SER A 301 -19.16 -9.71 16.61
CA SER A 301 -18.04 -10.58 16.99
C SER A 301 -16.66 -10.09 16.55
N TRP A 302 -16.60 -9.11 15.65
CA TRP A 302 -15.35 -8.47 15.24
C TRP A 302 -14.80 -7.51 16.31
N ILE A 303 -15.65 -6.96 17.18
CA ILE A 303 -15.27 -5.98 18.21
C ILE A 303 -14.35 -6.62 19.26
N LYS A 304 -14.58 -7.89 19.60
CA LYS A 304 -13.74 -8.64 20.57
C LYS A 304 -12.41 -9.13 20.00
N ARG A 305 -12.11 -8.89 18.72
CA ARG A 305 -10.88 -9.37 18.07
C ARG A 305 -9.92 -8.21 17.81
N PRO A 306 -8.60 -8.43 17.88
CA PRO A 306 -7.62 -7.42 17.50
C PRO A 306 -7.54 -7.32 15.95
N LEU A 307 -7.70 -6.11 15.39
CA LEU A 307 -7.81 -5.88 13.94
C LEU A 307 -6.81 -4.84 13.40
N PRO A 308 -5.48 -5.11 13.34
CA PRO A 308 -4.77 -6.27 13.88
C PRO A 308 -4.38 -6.08 15.36
N THR A 309 -4.61 -4.88 15.91
CA THR A 309 -4.48 -4.58 17.34
C THR A 309 -5.83 -4.14 17.91
N PHE A 310 -6.02 -4.20 19.23
CA PHE A 310 -7.24 -3.67 19.86
C PHE A 310 -7.40 -2.15 19.68
N ILE A 311 -6.29 -1.42 19.49
CA ILE A 311 -6.34 0.02 19.18
C ILE A 311 -6.92 0.25 17.78
N ASP A 312 -6.55 -0.59 16.82
CA ASP A 312 -7.11 -0.51 15.46
C ASP A 312 -8.57 -0.97 15.41
N THR A 313 -8.94 -1.99 16.20
CA THR A 313 -10.34 -2.36 16.41
C THR A 313 -11.16 -1.21 16.99
N LEU A 314 -10.63 -0.53 18.03
CA LEU A 314 -11.27 0.64 18.61
C LEU A 314 -11.41 1.79 17.60
N ARG A 315 -10.40 2.05 16.77
CA ARG A 315 -10.50 3.06 15.70
C ARG A 315 -11.63 2.72 14.72
N LEU A 316 -11.73 1.47 14.29
CA LEU A 316 -12.81 1.03 13.40
C LEU A 316 -14.16 1.19 14.09
N PHE A 317 -14.26 0.76 15.35
CA PHE A 317 -15.46 0.94 16.17
C PHE A 317 -15.87 2.40 16.29
N LEU A 318 -14.94 3.33 16.51
CA LEU A 318 -15.28 4.75 16.63
C LEU A 318 -15.76 5.35 15.31
N VAL A 319 -15.20 4.93 14.18
CA VAL A 319 -15.68 5.33 12.85
C VAL A 319 -17.09 4.78 12.63
N PHE A 320 -17.27 3.48 12.81
CA PHE A 320 -18.57 2.82 12.74
C PHE A 320 -19.62 3.49 13.65
N TYR A 321 -19.32 3.64 14.94
CA TYR A 321 -20.20 4.19 15.96
C TYR A 321 -20.63 5.62 15.63
N LYS A 322 -19.75 6.45 15.06
CA LYS A 322 -20.11 7.81 14.63
C LYS A 322 -21.26 7.83 13.62
N HIS A 323 -21.35 6.82 12.75
CA HIS A 323 -22.36 6.76 11.68
C HIS A 323 -23.66 6.06 12.10
N ILE A 324 -23.61 5.19 13.11
CA ILE A 324 -24.79 4.50 13.64
C ILE A 324 -25.33 5.12 14.94
N LYS A 325 -24.61 6.06 15.56
CA LYS A 325 -25.07 6.73 16.78
C LYS A 325 -26.40 7.46 16.52
N GLY A 326 -27.41 7.17 17.34
CA GLY A 326 -28.75 7.76 17.24
C GLY A 326 -29.75 6.93 16.44
N THR A 327 -29.35 5.77 15.92
CA THR A 327 -30.27 4.71 15.48
C THR A 327 -30.62 3.79 16.66
N ASP A 328 -31.44 2.76 16.43
CA ASP A 328 -31.77 1.71 17.42
C ASP A 328 -30.58 0.77 17.75
N TYR A 329 -29.35 1.21 17.50
CA TYR A 329 -28.16 0.43 17.81
C TYR A 329 -27.86 0.45 19.31
N GLU A 330 -27.99 -0.70 19.95
CA GLU A 330 -27.55 -0.91 21.32
C GLU A 330 -26.09 -1.36 21.37
N LEU A 331 -25.31 -0.83 22.31
CA LEU A 331 -23.93 -1.26 22.49
C LEU A 331 -23.88 -2.74 22.89
N PRO A 332 -23.16 -3.58 22.13
CA PRO A 332 -23.06 -5.00 22.43
C PRO A 332 -22.09 -5.27 23.57
N HIS A 333 -22.25 -6.38 24.29
CA HIS A 333 -21.31 -6.81 25.32
C HIS A 333 -19.87 -6.97 24.79
N GLU A 334 -19.67 -7.31 23.51
CA GLU A 334 -18.32 -7.36 22.94
C GLU A 334 -17.56 -6.01 23.01
N PHE A 335 -18.28 -4.89 23.14
CA PHE A 335 -17.64 -3.59 23.39
C PHE A 335 -16.99 -3.54 24.78
N SER A 336 -17.65 -4.07 25.82
CA SER A 336 -17.07 -4.11 27.17
C SER A 336 -15.80 -4.98 27.18
N ASP A 337 -15.82 -6.14 26.53
CA ASP A 337 -14.65 -7.00 26.33
C ASP A 337 -13.49 -6.26 25.68
N MET A 338 -13.72 -5.56 24.56
CA MET A 338 -12.69 -4.79 23.87
C MET A 338 -12.07 -3.72 24.78
N ILE A 339 -12.90 -2.98 25.49
CA ILE A 339 -12.50 -1.92 26.42
C ILE A 339 -11.67 -2.50 27.58
N ILE A 340 -12.05 -3.66 28.13
CA ILE A 340 -11.27 -4.37 29.15
C ILE A 340 -9.90 -4.78 28.60
N GLN A 341 -9.83 -5.31 27.38
CA GLN A 341 -8.56 -5.69 26.75
C GLN A 341 -7.64 -4.49 26.52
N ILE A 342 -8.18 -3.35 26.08
CA ILE A 342 -7.40 -2.11 25.91
C ILE A 342 -6.89 -1.60 27.26
N ASN A 343 -7.70 -1.68 28.31
CA ASN A 343 -7.26 -1.38 29.67
C ASN A 343 -6.17 -2.34 30.16
N GLY A 344 -5.99 -3.52 29.55
CA GLY A 344 -4.85 -4.40 29.79
C GLY A 344 -3.52 -3.82 29.27
N ILE A 345 -3.54 -3.02 28.20
CA ILE A 345 -2.35 -2.48 27.53
C ILE A 345 -1.66 -1.45 28.43
N LYS A 346 -0.35 -1.59 28.65
CA LYS A 346 0.42 -0.65 29.47
C LYS A 346 0.71 0.65 28.70
N GLY A 347 0.56 1.79 29.35
CA GLY A 347 1.00 3.10 28.84
C GLY A 347 -0.04 4.21 29.02
N GLU A 348 0.44 5.44 29.23
CA GLU A 348 -0.37 6.66 29.41
C GLU A 348 -1.37 6.88 28.26
N VAL A 349 -0.96 6.59 27.02
CA VAL A 349 -1.79 6.77 25.82
C VAL A 349 -3.06 5.91 25.87
N ALA A 350 -2.97 4.66 26.34
CA ALA A 350 -4.12 3.76 26.44
C ALA A 350 -5.10 4.28 27.50
N THR A 351 -4.61 4.65 28.68
CA THR A 351 -5.43 5.25 29.75
C THR A 351 -6.18 6.49 29.28
N ASN A 352 -5.48 7.42 28.62
CA ASN A 352 -6.06 8.66 28.14
C ASN A 352 -7.13 8.39 27.07
N LEU A 353 -6.87 7.45 26.16
CA LEU A 353 -7.81 7.05 25.13
C LEU A 353 -9.10 6.49 25.74
N MET A 354 -8.99 5.64 26.76
CA MET A 354 -10.14 5.01 27.43
C MET A 354 -11.05 6.04 28.10
N ALA A 355 -10.48 7.02 28.81
CA ALA A 355 -11.23 8.14 29.39
C ALA A 355 -11.98 8.96 28.33
N ILE A 356 -11.34 9.21 27.19
CA ILE A 356 -11.98 9.97 26.09
C ILE A 356 -13.11 9.16 25.45
N VAL A 357 -12.89 7.86 25.24
CA VAL A 357 -13.84 6.97 24.56
C VAL A 357 -15.11 6.78 25.40
N LEU A 358 -14.99 6.41 26.67
CA LEU A 358 -16.14 6.19 27.56
C LEU A 358 -16.95 7.47 27.81
N ARG A 359 -16.35 8.64 27.60
CA ARG A 359 -17.05 9.94 27.65
C ARG A 359 -17.89 10.26 26.43
N LYS A 360 -17.49 9.75 25.27
CA LYS A 360 -18.14 10.06 23.98
C LYS A 360 -19.22 9.05 23.60
N ILE A 361 -19.14 7.86 24.16
CA ILE A 361 -20.05 6.77 23.92
C ILE A 361 -21.16 6.78 24.98
N GLU A 362 -22.40 6.63 24.53
CA GLU A 362 -23.57 6.51 25.41
C GLU A 362 -23.64 5.09 25.93
N LEU A 363 -23.13 4.87 27.15
CA LEU A 363 -23.16 3.56 27.80
C LEU A 363 -24.59 3.10 28.04
N ASN A 364 -24.83 1.80 27.85
CA ASN A 364 -26.05 1.13 28.31
C ASN A 364 -25.76 0.36 29.61
N GLN A 365 -26.81 -0.09 30.29
CA GLN A 365 -26.68 -0.76 31.58
C GLN A 365 -25.86 -2.05 31.48
N THR A 366 -26.06 -2.83 30.41
CA THR A 366 -25.33 -4.09 30.16
C THR A 366 -23.83 -3.87 30.12
N VAL A 367 -23.35 -2.96 29.27
CA VAL A 367 -21.92 -2.64 29.16
C VAL A 367 -21.38 -2.09 30.48
N PHE A 368 -22.16 -1.26 31.17
CA PHE A 368 -21.74 -0.71 32.46
C PHE A 368 -21.53 -1.80 33.53
N ASP A 369 -22.46 -2.74 33.61
CA ASP A 369 -22.39 -3.86 34.56
C ASP A 369 -21.19 -4.77 34.25
N ASP A 370 -20.92 -5.06 32.97
CA ASP A 370 -19.74 -5.83 32.55
C ASP A 370 -18.42 -5.15 32.97
N LEU A 371 -18.33 -3.83 32.80
CA LEU A 371 -17.15 -3.07 33.21
C LEU A 371 -16.98 -3.10 34.74
N CYS A 372 -18.07 -2.99 35.50
CA CYS A 372 -18.01 -3.12 36.96
C CYS A 372 -17.54 -4.53 37.38
N ASN A 373 -18.12 -5.58 36.79
CA ASN A 373 -17.84 -6.96 37.17
C ASN A 373 -16.42 -7.43 36.80
N SER A 374 -15.77 -6.76 35.84
CA SER A 374 -14.42 -7.10 35.35
C SER A 374 -13.28 -6.42 36.10
N GLN A 375 -13.56 -5.72 37.20
CA GLN A 375 -12.58 -4.87 37.92
C GLN A 375 -11.94 -3.81 37.01
N PHE A 376 -12.64 -3.41 35.95
CA PHE A 376 -12.12 -2.47 34.97
C PHE A 376 -11.71 -1.14 35.63
N PHE A 377 -12.59 -0.58 36.45
CA PHE A 377 -12.37 0.72 37.09
C PHE A 377 -11.28 0.65 38.16
N GLU A 378 -11.25 -0.41 38.98
CA GLU A 378 -10.17 -0.62 39.94
C GLU A 378 -8.79 -0.67 39.23
N ASN A 379 -8.69 -1.43 38.14
CA ASN A 379 -7.47 -1.55 37.35
C ASN A 379 -7.09 -0.23 36.66
N PHE A 380 -8.08 0.52 36.19
CA PHE A 380 -7.89 1.85 35.62
C PHE A 380 -7.29 2.79 36.68
N ILE A 381 -7.91 2.90 37.86
CA ILE A 381 -7.48 3.75 38.97
C ILE A 381 -6.05 3.42 39.43
N LYS A 382 -5.71 2.14 39.62
CA LYS A 382 -4.38 1.72 40.07
C LYS A 382 -3.23 2.19 39.17
N ARG A 383 -3.51 2.40 37.88
CA ARG A 383 -2.52 2.88 36.90
C ARG A 383 -2.33 4.40 36.96
N GLY A 384 -3.17 5.11 37.71
CA GLY A 384 -3.32 6.55 37.67
C GLY A 384 -2.54 7.39 38.64
N ASN A 385 -1.52 6.81 39.27
CA ASN A 385 -0.72 7.52 40.26
C ASN A 385 0.32 8.50 39.66
N ASP A 386 0.22 8.87 38.38
CA ASP A 386 1.02 9.94 37.78
C ASP A 386 0.24 11.25 37.65
N ASP A 387 0.86 12.37 38.03
CA ASP A 387 0.20 13.69 38.05
C ASP A 387 -0.33 14.13 36.67
N LYS A 388 0.20 13.56 35.57
CA LYS A 388 -0.20 13.90 34.18
C LYS A 388 -1.52 13.27 33.75
N SER A 389 -1.84 12.07 34.23
CA SER A 389 -3.07 11.37 33.83
C SER A 389 -4.22 11.65 34.80
N PHE A 390 -3.95 12.29 35.95
CA PHE A 390 -4.90 12.60 37.01
C PHE A 390 -6.22 13.21 36.50
N TYR A 391 -6.14 14.15 35.56
CA TYR A 391 -7.30 14.77 34.94
C TYR A 391 -8.26 13.76 34.31
N ASN A 392 -7.72 12.78 33.57
CA ASN A 392 -8.52 11.79 32.87
C ASN A 392 -9.21 10.83 33.85
N TYR A 393 -8.64 10.61 35.03
CA TYR A 393 -9.29 9.86 36.12
C TYR A 393 -10.48 10.62 36.71
N LEU A 394 -10.32 11.92 36.98
CA LEU A 394 -11.43 12.75 37.44
C LEU A 394 -12.58 12.74 36.44
N LEU A 395 -12.26 12.92 35.16
CA LEU A 395 -13.25 12.90 34.08
C LEU A 395 -13.94 11.54 33.95
N MET A 396 -13.19 10.45 34.12
CA MET A 396 -13.75 9.10 34.13
C MET A 396 -14.73 8.94 35.30
N ALA A 397 -14.33 9.32 36.52
CA ALA A 397 -15.18 9.26 37.70
C ALA A 397 -16.46 10.08 37.55
N ASP A 398 -16.36 11.29 36.98
CA ASP A 398 -17.52 12.12 36.68
C ASP A 398 -18.48 11.44 35.68
N THR A 399 -17.93 10.79 34.66
CA THR A 399 -18.71 10.10 33.62
C THR A 399 -19.46 8.92 34.19
N ILE A 400 -18.75 8.03 34.90
CA ILE A 400 -19.33 6.84 35.56
C ILE A 400 -20.36 7.28 36.61
N GLY A 401 -20.00 8.23 37.47
CA GLY A 401 -20.85 8.68 38.57
C GLY A 401 -22.12 9.39 38.12
N ARG A 402 -22.14 9.99 36.92
CA ARG A 402 -23.37 10.50 36.31
C ARG A 402 -24.28 9.39 35.78
N PHE A 403 -23.69 8.25 35.37
CA PHE A 403 -24.44 7.11 34.86
C PHE A 403 -25.09 6.31 35.98
N SER A 404 -24.28 5.74 36.89
CA SER A 404 -24.77 4.97 38.03
C SER A 404 -23.75 4.89 39.17
N TYR A 405 -24.19 4.44 40.34
CA TYR A 405 -23.30 4.14 41.45
C TYR A 405 -22.62 2.78 41.26
N THR A 406 -21.31 2.71 41.50
CA THR A 406 -20.56 1.46 41.66
C THR A 406 -19.63 1.57 42.88
N SER A 407 -19.36 0.45 43.55
CA SER A 407 -18.44 0.42 44.70
C SER A 407 -17.05 0.93 44.33
N ASP A 408 -16.63 0.78 43.08
CA ASP A 408 -15.32 1.23 42.59
C ASP A 408 -15.16 2.76 42.65
N LEU A 409 -16.27 3.51 42.65
CA LEU A 409 -16.23 4.97 42.78
C LEU A 409 -15.67 5.43 44.14
N ILE A 410 -15.74 4.57 45.16
CA ILE A 410 -15.16 4.84 46.50
C ILE A 410 -13.65 5.06 46.38
N SER A 411 -12.97 4.32 45.50
CA SER A 411 -11.53 4.42 45.29
C SER A 411 -11.09 5.74 44.67
N TYR A 412 -12.00 6.51 44.08
CA TYR A 412 -11.73 7.87 43.59
C TYR A 412 -11.83 8.94 44.70
N CYS A 413 -12.46 8.66 45.85
CA CYS A 413 -12.61 9.64 46.92
C CYS A 413 -11.26 10.12 47.49
N PRO A 414 -10.29 9.24 47.81
CA PRO A 414 -8.94 9.65 48.23
C PRO A 414 -8.22 10.46 47.15
N LEU A 415 -8.34 10.08 45.87
CA LEU A 415 -7.72 10.80 44.76
C LEU A 415 -8.25 12.24 44.64
N ILE A 416 -9.56 12.43 44.80
CA ILE A 416 -10.19 13.76 44.80
C ILE A 416 -9.73 14.57 46.03
N TYR A 417 -9.62 13.92 47.20
CA TYR A 417 -9.09 14.56 48.41
C TYR A 417 -7.68 15.10 48.17
N ASP A 418 -6.77 14.26 47.68
CA ASP A 418 -5.37 14.62 47.45
C ASP A 418 -5.23 15.80 46.47
N ALA A 419 -6.05 15.83 45.41
CA ALA A 419 -6.03 16.91 44.44
C ALA A 419 -6.50 18.26 45.00
N ILE A 420 -7.48 18.21 45.90
CA ILE A 420 -7.98 19.39 46.64
C ILE A 420 -6.95 19.84 47.68
N GLU A 421 -6.25 18.91 48.32
CA GLU A 421 -5.24 19.19 49.32
C GLU A 421 -4.02 19.90 48.71
N LYS A 422 -3.44 19.29 47.67
CA LYS A 422 -2.21 19.72 47.00
C LYS A 422 -2.32 21.06 46.24
N LYS A 423 -3.51 21.69 46.22
CA LYS A 423 -3.80 22.94 45.48
C LYS A 423 -3.33 22.87 44.02
N THR A 424 -3.59 21.75 43.37
CA THR A 424 -3.27 21.59 41.95
C THR A 424 -4.09 22.58 41.11
N GLU A 425 -3.65 22.85 39.87
CA GLU A 425 -4.44 23.62 38.90
C GLU A 425 -5.84 23.00 38.65
N MET A 426 -6.04 21.74 39.06
CA MET A 426 -7.27 20.97 38.87
C MET A 426 -8.25 21.08 40.05
N PHE A 427 -8.03 22.00 40.99
CA PHE A 427 -8.86 22.14 42.20
C PHE A 427 -10.36 22.28 41.87
N ALA A 428 -10.67 23.12 40.88
CA ALA A 428 -12.04 23.43 40.49
C ALA A 428 -12.75 22.20 39.91
N GLU A 429 -12.05 21.46 39.07
CA GLU A 429 -12.49 20.23 38.44
C GLU A 429 -12.66 19.12 39.46
N ALA A 430 -11.69 18.91 40.35
CA ALA A 430 -11.77 17.93 41.42
C ALA A 430 -12.99 18.18 42.33
N CYS A 431 -13.22 19.44 42.71
CA CYS A 431 -14.43 19.83 43.45
C CYS A 431 -15.71 19.54 42.66
N GLN A 432 -15.73 19.84 41.36
CA GLN A 432 -16.91 19.64 40.52
C GLN A 432 -17.25 18.15 40.32
N VAL A 433 -16.24 17.29 40.17
CA VAL A 433 -16.41 15.84 40.15
C VAL A 433 -16.92 15.35 41.50
N GLY A 434 -16.30 15.78 42.60
CA GLY A 434 -16.75 15.43 43.96
C GLY A 434 -18.21 15.82 44.22
N ILE A 435 -18.63 17.01 43.79
CA ILE A 435 -20.04 17.47 43.84
C ILE A 435 -20.96 16.50 43.09
N ASN A 436 -20.57 16.09 41.88
CA ASN A 436 -21.40 15.20 41.06
C ASN A 436 -21.50 13.80 41.68
N LEU A 437 -20.40 13.29 42.23
CA LEU A 437 -20.37 12.03 42.96
C LEU A 437 -21.23 12.06 44.24
N CYS A 438 -21.38 13.21 44.89
CA CYS A 438 -22.26 13.35 46.07
C CYS A 438 -23.75 13.12 45.77
N ARG A 439 -24.17 12.94 44.52
CA ARG A 439 -25.54 12.46 44.22
C ARG A 439 -25.81 11.08 44.81
N HIS A 440 -24.75 10.31 45.04
CA HIS A 440 -24.80 8.98 45.67
C HIS A 440 -24.49 9.08 47.16
N ASN A 441 -25.43 8.67 48.02
CA ASN A 441 -25.31 8.78 49.47
C ASN A 441 -24.10 8.02 50.05
N GLN A 442 -23.72 6.91 49.42
CA GLN A 442 -22.55 6.11 49.79
C GLN A 442 -21.26 6.93 49.65
N LEU A 443 -21.12 7.67 48.54
CA LEU A 443 -19.94 8.51 48.29
C LEU A 443 -19.92 9.74 49.19
N LYS A 444 -21.09 10.34 49.51
CA LYS A 444 -21.17 11.41 50.54
C LYS A 444 -20.60 10.94 51.88
N LYS A 445 -21.01 9.75 52.34
CA LYS A 445 -20.53 9.17 53.61
C LYS A 445 -19.04 8.93 53.59
N GLU A 446 -18.50 8.40 52.49
CA GLU A 446 -17.06 8.18 52.38
C GLU A 446 -16.29 9.50 52.38
N PHE A 447 -16.73 10.51 51.62
CA PHE A 447 -16.12 11.84 51.63
C PHE A 447 -16.04 12.45 53.03
N LYS A 448 -17.11 12.33 53.83
CA LYS A 448 -17.11 12.77 55.23
C LYS A 448 -16.12 11.96 56.08
N LYS A 449 -16.10 10.64 55.91
CA LYS A 449 -15.21 9.72 56.62
C LYS A 449 -13.73 10.00 56.37
N ILE A 450 -13.35 10.32 55.14
CA ILE A 450 -11.96 10.68 54.80
C ILE A 450 -11.59 12.13 55.19
N GLY A 451 -12.49 12.87 55.83
CA GLY A 451 -12.21 14.20 56.36
C GLY A 451 -12.22 15.33 55.32
N ILE A 452 -12.88 15.16 54.17
CA ILE A 452 -12.88 16.19 53.11
C ILE A 452 -13.57 17.48 53.56
N VAL A 453 -14.50 17.40 54.51
CA VAL A 453 -15.23 18.55 55.06
C VAL A 453 -14.27 19.54 55.72
N TYR A 454 -13.37 19.05 56.58
CA TYR A 454 -12.36 19.88 57.24
C TYR A 454 -11.42 20.53 56.22
N LEU A 455 -11.01 19.75 55.21
CA LEU A 455 -10.17 20.25 54.13
C LEU A 455 -10.88 21.37 53.37
N LEU A 456 -12.13 21.20 52.97
CA LEU A 456 -12.89 22.21 52.23
C LEU A 456 -13.12 23.49 53.06
N HIS A 457 -13.40 23.37 54.36
CA HIS A 457 -13.49 24.55 55.25
C HIS A 457 -12.17 25.33 55.30
N SER A 458 -11.03 24.65 55.35
CA SER A 458 -9.72 25.32 55.33
C SER A 458 -9.50 26.13 54.04
N LYS A 459 -10.12 25.73 52.92
CA LYS A 459 -10.02 26.41 51.62
C LYS A 459 -11.05 27.54 51.45
N LEU A 460 -11.96 27.79 52.39
CA LEU A 460 -12.92 28.91 52.29
C LEU A 460 -12.27 30.28 52.47
N THR A 461 -11.12 30.35 53.14
CA THR A 461 -10.39 31.60 53.38
C THR A 461 -9.78 32.16 52.09
N GLU A 462 -9.44 31.29 51.13
CA GLU A 462 -8.76 31.63 49.87
C GLU A 462 -9.75 32.05 48.77
N GLU A 463 -9.53 33.22 48.15
CA GLU A 463 -10.47 33.82 47.19
C GLU A 463 -10.74 32.95 45.95
N LEU A 464 -9.69 32.32 45.39
CA LEU A 464 -9.79 31.52 44.17
C LEU A 464 -10.52 30.18 44.37
N THR A 465 -10.44 29.59 45.56
CA THR A 465 -10.98 28.25 45.86
C THR A 465 -12.32 28.30 46.59
N ARG A 466 -12.62 29.41 47.28
CA ARG A 466 -13.86 29.62 48.09
C ARG A 466 -15.14 29.24 47.37
N LYS A 467 -15.31 29.64 46.10
CA LYS A 467 -16.53 29.37 45.32
C LYS A 467 -16.77 27.87 45.14
N HIS A 468 -15.73 27.12 44.77
CA HIS A 468 -15.82 25.68 44.52
C HIS A 468 -15.95 24.91 45.83
N ALA A 469 -15.20 25.29 46.87
CA ALA A 469 -15.30 24.68 48.19
C ALA A 469 -16.70 24.83 48.82
N LYS A 470 -17.29 26.03 48.74
CA LYS A 470 -18.66 26.28 49.22
C LYS A 470 -19.71 25.43 48.50
N ARG A 471 -19.58 25.26 47.17
CA ARG A 471 -20.49 24.39 46.40
C ARG A 471 -20.35 22.92 46.79
N PHE A 472 -19.14 22.47 47.08
CA PHE A 472 -18.88 21.08 47.50
C PHE A 472 -19.41 20.83 48.91
N LEU A 473 -19.15 21.72 49.88
CA LEU A 473 -19.73 21.59 51.22
C LEU A 473 -21.28 21.59 51.20
N LYS A 474 -21.90 22.41 50.34
CA LYS A 474 -23.35 22.38 50.14
C LYS A 474 -23.85 21.03 49.62
N ALA A 475 -23.11 20.39 48.70
CA ALA A 475 -23.47 19.07 48.18
C ALA A 475 -23.32 17.95 49.24
N LEU A 476 -22.50 18.17 50.27
CA LEU A 476 -22.32 17.27 51.41
C LEU A 476 -23.32 17.51 52.55
N ASP A 477 -24.21 18.50 52.42
CA ASP A 477 -25.14 18.93 53.47
C ASP A 477 -24.42 19.48 54.72
N GLU A 478 -23.25 20.10 54.54
CA GLU A 478 -22.39 20.64 55.64
C GLU A 478 -22.22 22.18 55.54
N TYR A 479 -23.05 22.84 54.74
CA TYR A 479 -23.05 24.29 54.60
C TYR A 479 -24.46 24.83 54.38
N GLU A 480 -25.06 25.32 55.46
CA GLU A 480 -26.29 26.11 55.43
C GLU A 480 -25.96 27.62 55.36
N TYR A 481 -26.93 28.40 54.89
CA TYR A 481 -26.73 29.76 54.34
C TYR A 481 -25.94 30.74 55.22
#